data_AF-A0A031LQS6-F1
#
_entry.id   AF-A0A031LQS6-F1
#
_cell.length_a   1.000
_cell.length_b   1.000
_cell.length_c   1.000
_cell.angle_alpha   90.00
_cell.angle_beta   90.00
_cell.angle_gamma   90.00
#
_symmetry.space_group_name_H-M   'P 1'
#
loop_
_entity.id
_entity.type
_entity.pdbx_description
1 polymer ?
#
loop_
_entity_poly.entity_id
_entity_poly.type
_entity_poly.pdbx_seq_one_letter_code
_entity_poly.pdbx_strand_id
1 'polypeptide(L)'
;MNAVINLEKNAPFVEVEIGGEVQLGVDARSLHKTLGSKQDFSTWIKRRISQCQFRENFDFISLHQKVERETGATSRVEYIITADMAKHLGLMEKTPQGHQIREYFIQQEKVARNTMYGIQLEINKAMLQLDHVKDVLSNAGRTLCVMGKQVKPQLMQNLDDLIAKAQPQLPFNAGE
;
A
#
# COMPACT_ATOMS: atom_id res chain seq x y z
N MET A 1 1.20 35.19 8.98
CA MET A 1 -0.22 34.80 8.87
C MET A 1 -0.27 33.46 8.17
N ASN A 2 -0.88 32.39 8.63
CA ASN A 2 -1.52 31.99 9.89
C ASN A 2 -1.36 30.47 9.90
N ALA A 3 -0.80 29.88 10.95
CA ALA A 3 -0.90 28.44 11.17
C ALA A 3 -0.91 28.17 12.67
N VAL A 4 -1.85 28.81 13.36
CA VAL A 4 -2.32 28.34 14.66
C VAL A 4 -3.69 27.77 14.37
N ILE A 5 -3.74 26.46 14.13
CA ILE A 5 -4.98 25.72 13.96
C ILE A 5 -5.21 25.00 15.30
N ASN A 6 -6.39 25.28 15.86
CA ASN A 6 -7.03 24.72 17.06
C ASN A 6 -6.27 23.63 17.84
N LEU A 7 -5.87 24.00 19.06
CA LEU A 7 -5.39 23.09 20.11
C LEU A 7 -6.54 22.24 20.67
N GLU A 8 -6.90 21.16 19.99
CA GLU A 8 -7.61 20.07 20.68
C GLU A 8 -6.62 19.32 21.58
N LYS A 9 -6.80 19.48 22.91
CA LYS A 9 -5.92 19.04 24.00
C LYS A 9 -5.64 17.52 24.10
N ASN A 10 -6.03 16.68 23.12
CA ASN A 10 -5.95 15.22 23.22
C ASN A 10 -5.47 14.48 21.96
N ALA A 11 -5.16 15.14 20.85
CA ALA A 11 -4.58 14.47 19.70
C ALA A 11 -3.04 14.49 19.79
N PRO A 12 -2.34 13.35 19.75
CA PRO A 12 -0.87 13.32 19.77
C PRO A 12 -0.22 13.81 18.45
N PHE A 13 -1.03 14.11 17.44
CA PHE A 13 -0.61 14.55 16.11
C PHE A 13 -1.25 15.89 15.76
N VAL A 14 -0.48 16.73 15.06
CA VAL A 14 -0.89 18.03 14.55
C VAL A 14 -0.51 18.08 13.07
N GLU A 15 -1.38 18.60 12.20
CA GLU A 15 -0.98 18.86 10.81
C GLU A 15 0.02 20.02 10.75
N VAL A 16 1.15 19.79 10.10
CA VAL A 16 2.22 20.78 9.93
C VAL A 16 2.79 20.72 8.53
N GLU A 17 3.17 21.89 8.02
CA GLU A 17 3.93 22.00 6.78
C GLU A 17 5.42 22.00 7.12
N ILE A 18 6.13 20.93 6.75
CA ILE A 18 7.57 20.79 6.94
C ILE A 18 8.16 20.36 5.60
N GLY A 19 9.10 21.14 5.07
CA GLY A 19 9.72 20.86 3.77
C GLY A 19 8.82 21.11 2.56
N GLY A 20 7.74 21.88 2.72
CA GLY A 20 6.75 22.15 1.67
C GLY A 20 5.69 21.06 1.52
N GLU A 21 5.68 20.05 2.40
CA GLU A 21 4.67 19.01 2.45
C GLU A 21 3.86 19.11 3.75
N VAL A 22 2.53 19.03 3.63
CA VAL A 22 1.62 18.92 4.78
C VAL A 22 1.66 17.48 5.27
N GLN A 23 2.09 17.29 6.52
CA GLN A 23 2.24 15.98 7.13
C GLN A 23 1.89 16.02 8.62
N LEU A 24 1.82 14.84 9.24
CA LEU A 24 1.60 14.72 10.67
C LEU A 24 2.87 15.06 11.45
N GLY A 25 2.76 16.05 12.32
CA GLY A 25 3.75 16.47 13.29
C GLY A 25 3.39 16.03 14.70
N VAL A 26 4.40 15.95 15.56
CA VAL A 26 4.30 15.59 16.97
C VAL A 26 5.07 16.61 17.79
N ASP A 27 4.52 17.02 18.94
CA ASP A 27 5.29 17.79 19.92
C ASP A 27 6.38 16.89 20.54
N ALA A 28 7.65 17.22 20.28
CA ALA A 28 8.78 16.46 20.76
C ALA A 28 8.83 16.39 22.30
N ARG A 29 8.34 17.43 23.00
CA ARG A 29 8.35 17.45 24.47
C ARG A 29 7.33 16.48 25.04
N SER A 30 6.15 16.43 24.45
CA SER A 30 5.13 15.45 24.78
C SER A 30 5.63 14.03 24.49
N LEU A 31 6.25 13.81 23.32
CA LEU A 31 6.88 12.52 23.01
C LEU A 31 7.95 12.12 24.05
N HIS A 32 8.85 13.04 24.42
CA HIS A 32 9.89 12.79 25.41
C HIS A 32 9.34 12.30 26.75
N LYS A 33 8.25 12.93 27.22
CA LYS A 33 7.55 12.51 28.45
C LYS A 33 6.97 11.12 28.30
N THR A 34 6.29 10.84 27.18
CA THR A 34 5.70 9.52 26.90
C THR A 34 6.76 8.43 26.83
N LEU A 35 7.91 8.71 26.21
CA LEU A 35 9.02 7.76 26.11
C LEU A 35 9.70 7.50 27.46
N GLY A 36 9.47 8.33 28.48
CA GLY A 36 10.03 8.12 29.82
C GLY A 36 11.55 8.29 29.90
N SER A 37 12.15 9.08 29.00
CA SER A 37 13.58 9.40 29.05
C SER A 37 13.90 10.21 30.31
N LYS A 38 14.95 9.79 31.03
CA LYS A 38 15.42 10.44 32.27
C LYS A 38 16.29 11.68 32.01
N GLN A 39 16.74 11.87 30.77
CA GLN A 39 17.60 12.99 30.40
C GLN A 39 16.77 14.28 30.31
N ASP A 40 17.36 15.45 30.61
CA ASP A 40 16.68 16.72 30.32
C ASP A 40 16.35 16.81 28.82
N PHE A 41 15.14 17.28 28.51
CA PHE A 41 14.63 17.35 27.14
C PHE A 41 15.59 18.07 26.19
N SER A 42 16.17 19.21 26.61
CA SER A 42 16.97 20.05 25.74
C SER A 42 18.27 19.34 25.32
N THR A 43 18.86 18.62 26.27
CA THR A 43 20.06 17.79 26.02
C THR A 43 19.68 16.54 25.23
N TRP A 44 18.53 15.94 25.53
CA TRP A 44 18.04 14.75 24.85
C TRP A 44 17.78 15.00 23.37
N ILE A 45 16.99 16.02 23.03
CA ILE A 45 16.58 16.29 21.65
C ILE A 45 17.78 16.68 20.78
N LYS A 46 18.68 17.54 21.28
CA LYS A 46 19.93 17.91 20.56
C LYS A 46 20.80 16.69 20.30
N ARG A 47 20.95 15.81 21.30
CA ARG A 47 21.71 14.56 21.15
C ARG A 47 21.08 13.67 20.09
N ARG A 48 19.75 13.50 20.10
CA ARG A 48 19.04 12.65 19.13
C ARG A 48 19.08 13.20 17.72
N ILE A 49 18.90 14.50 17.54
CA ILE A 49 19.06 15.18 16.26
C ILE A 49 20.45 14.90 15.67
N SER A 50 21.50 15.07 16.47
CA SER A 50 22.87 14.79 16.02
C SER A 50 23.13 13.30 15.74
N GLN A 51 22.66 12.40 16.61
CA GLN A 51 22.90 10.96 16.47
C GLN A 51 22.17 10.33 15.27
N CYS A 52 20.93 10.75 15.02
CA CYS A 52 20.10 10.24 13.93
C CYS A 52 20.22 11.05 12.65
N GLN A 53 21.06 12.11 12.64
CA GLN A 53 21.27 12.98 11.48
C GLN A 53 19.98 13.64 10.98
N PHE A 54 19.06 13.98 11.88
CA PHE A 54 17.82 14.67 11.53
C PHE A 54 18.10 16.08 11.01
N ARG A 55 17.35 16.49 9.99
CA ARG A 55 17.51 17.76 9.27
C ARG A 55 16.37 18.72 9.60
N GLU A 56 16.72 19.95 9.94
CA GLU A 56 15.75 21.02 10.14
C GLU A 56 15.05 21.37 8.83
N ASN A 57 13.75 21.69 8.89
CA ASN A 57 12.84 21.87 7.75
C ASN A 57 12.61 20.60 6.91
N PHE A 58 13.00 19.42 7.41
CA PHE A 58 12.64 18.13 6.80
C PHE A 58 12.08 17.17 7.86
N ASP A 59 12.85 16.90 8.91
CA ASP A 59 12.45 16.00 10.01
C ASP A 59 11.81 16.76 11.18
N PHE A 60 12.14 18.04 11.33
CA PHE A 60 11.62 18.88 12.42
C PHE A 60 11.70 20.37 12.10
N ILE A 61 10.97 21.15 12.89
CA ILE A 61 11.10 22.62 13.00
C ILE A 61 11.36 23.01 14.45
N SER A 62 12.19 24.02 14.66
CA SER A 62 12.45 24.60 15.98
C SER A 62 11.60 25.84 16.23
N LEU A 63 11.06 25.97 17.44
CA LEU A 63 10.17 27.05 17.85
C LEU A 63 10.77 27.76 19.06
N HIS A 64 11.18 29.01 18.88
CA HIS A 64 11.70 29.85 19.96
C HIS A 64 10.54 30.46 20.77
N GLN A 65 10.46 30.10 22.05
CA GLN A 65 9.47 30.64 22.99
C GLN A 65 10.17 31.46 24.07
N LYS A 66 9.65 32.66 24.34
CA LYS A 66 10.03 33.45 25.52
C LYS A 66 9.11 33.08 26.67
N VAL A 67 9.71 32.72 27.81
CA VAL A 67 9.01 32.40 29.05
C VAL A 67 9.33 33.49 30.05
N GLU A 68 8.31 34.24 30.45
CA GLU A 68 8.42 35.26 31.51
C GLU A 68 8.57 34.59 32.88
N ARG A 69 9.38 35.22 33.75
CA ARG A 69 9.59 34.80 35.13
C ARG A 69 9.40 35.99 36.06
N GLU A 70 9.30 35.71 37.35
CA GLU A 70 9.25 36.74 38.40
C GLU A 70 10.43 37.73 38.31
N THR A 71 11.59 37.26 37.82
CA THR A 71 12.73 38.10 37.46
C THR A 71 13.26 37.75 36.06
N GLY A 72 12.97 38.62 35.08
CA GLY A 72 13.47 38.52 33.71
C GLY A 72 12.72 37.54 32.81
N ALA A 73 13.34 37.17 31.69
CA ALA A 73 12.79 36.24 30.71
C ALA A 73 13.82 35.18 30.33
N THR A 74 13.36 33.95 30.09
CA THR A 74 14.21 32.87 29.56
C THR A 74 13.69 32.43 28.19
N SER A 75 14.61 32.22 27.25
CA SER A 75 14.27 31.62 25.95
C SER A 75 14.30 30.10 26.07
N ARG A 76 13.27 29.44 25.58
CA ARG A 76 13.17 27.99 25.45
C ARG A 76 13.00 27.64 23.97
N VAL A 77 13.58 26.51 23.56
CA VAL A 77 13.38 25.97 22.22
C VAL A 77 12.47 24.74 22.34
N GLU A 78 11.34 24.80 21.65
CA GLU A 78 10.44 23.68 21.45
C GLU A 78 10.63 23.12 20.03
N TYR A 79 10.18 21.89 19.81
CA TYR A 79 10.36 21.20 18.52
C TYR A 79 9.06 20.55 18.12
N ILE A 80 8.63 20.79 16.89
CA ILE A 80 7.67 19.93 16.21
C ILE A 80 8.45 19.03 15.28
N ILE A 81 8.26 17.73 15.44
CA ILE A 81 8.96 16.68 14.70
C ILE A 81 7.96 15.95 13.81
N THR A 82 8.40 15.41 12.67
CA THR A 82 7.54 14.58 11.83
C THR A 82 7.15 13.29 12.55
N ALA A 83 6.03 12.69 12.14
CA ALA A 83 5.63 11.38 12.64
C ALA A 83 6.71 10.32 12.40
N ASP A 84 7.47 10.40 11.32
CA ASP A 84 8.56 9.47 11.02
C ASP A 84 9.77 9.68 11.94
N MET A 85 10.14 10.92 12.22
CA MET A 85 11.15 11.22 13.24
C MET A 85 10.69 10.69 14.61
N ALA A 86 9.42 10.88 14.99
CA ALA A 86 8.87 10.36 16.23
C ALA A 86 8.94 8.83 16.33
N LYS A 87 8.61 8.11 15.24
CA LYS A 87 8.75 6.64 15.16
C LYS A 87 10.20 6.22 15.37
N HIS A 88 11.14 6.86 14.67
CA HIS A 88 12.57 6.55 14.79
C HIS A 88 13.04 6.75 16.24
N LEU A 89 12.68 7.87 16.88
CA LEU A 89 13.00 8.11 18.29
C LEU A 89 12.41 7.03 19.20
N GLY A 90 11.14 6.67 19.02
CA GLY A 90 10.49 5.61 19.81
C GLY A 90 11.19 4.24 19.67
N LEU A 91 11.63 3.89 18.47
CA LEU A 91 12.38 2.65 18.21
C LEU A 91 13.79 2.66 18.80
N MET A 92 14.42 3.83 18.91
CA MET A 92 15.78 3.98 19.42
C MET A 92 15.82 3.99 20.96
N GLU A 93 14.78 4.48 21.62
CA GLU A 93 14.78 4.62 23.07
C GLU A 93 14.89 3.26 23.80
N LYS A 94 15.75 3.25 24.82
CA LYS A 94 15.99 2.11 25.69
C LYS A 94 15.14 2.22 26.96
N THR A 95 13.84 2.47 26.77
CA THR A 95 12.86 2.59 27.85
C THR A 95 11.78 1.51 27.71
N PRO A 96 11.00 1.21 28.78
CA PRO A 96 9.89 0.26 28.67
C PRO A 96 8.90 0.65 27.57
N GLN A 97 8.62 1.94 27.40
CA GLN A 97 7.76 2.47 26.35
C GLN A 97 8.41 2.30 24.96
N GLY A 98 9.70 2.58 24.82
CA GLY A 98 10.43 2.31 23.57
C GLY A 98 10.43 0.82 23.20
N HIS A 99 10.52 -0.08 24.19
CA HIS A 99 10.39 -1.52 23.96
C HIS A 99 8.98 -1.90 23.47
N GLN A 100 7.92 -1.39 24.11
CA GLN A 100 6.54 -1.62 23.68
C GLN A 100 6.29 -1.11 22.25
N ILE A 101 6.81 0.07 21.91
CA ILE A 101 6.73 0.64 20.56
C ILE A 101 7.41 -0.31 19.56
N ARG A 102 8.62 -0.80 19.88
CA ARG A 102 9.34 -1.74 19.02
C ARG A 102 8.59 -3.05 18.80
N GLU A 103 8.07 -3.65 19.87
CA GLU A 103 7.27 -4.88 19.77
C GLU A 103 6.02 -4.67 18.91
N TYR A 104 5.33 -3.53 19.09
CA TYR A 104 4.19 -3.16 18.27
C TYR A 104 4.56 -3.08 16.78
N PHE A 105 5.61 -2.34 16.43
CA PHE A 105 6.02 -2.20 15.02
C PHE A 105 6.51 -3.52 14.41
N ILE A 106 7.23 -4.35 15.16
CA ILE A 106 7.60 -5.71 14.72
C ILE A 106 6.35 -6.55 14.45
N GLN A 107 5.34 -6.46 15.31
CA GLN A 107 4.09 -7.19 15.13
C GLN A 107 3.31 -6.69 13.90
N GLN A 108 3.22 -5.37 13.71
CA GLN A 108 2.58 -4.80 12.51
C GLN A 108 3.31 -5.21 11.24
N GLU A 109 4.65 -5.24 11.24
CA GLU A 109 5.44 -5.70 10.11
C GLU A 109 5.17 -7.18 9.78
N LYS A 110 5.05 -8.05 10.80
CA LYS A 110 4.65 -9.46 10.61
C LYS A 110 3.27 -9.59 10.00
N VAL A 111 2.29 -8.81 10.49
CA VAL A 111 0.93 -8.80 9.94
C VAL A 111 0.95 -8.34 8.48
N ALA A 112 1.62 -7.23 8.18
CA ALA A 112 1.74 -6.69 6.82
C ALA A 112 2.37 -7.70 5.85
N ARG A 113 3.46 -8.39 6.28
CA ARG A 113 4.07 -9.46 5.48
C ARG A 113 3.09 -10.61 5.22
N ASN A 114 2.39 -11.08 6.24
CA ASN A 114 1.43 -12.17 6.10
C ASN A 114 0.28 -11.80 5.16
N THR A 115 -0.26 -10.58 5.26
CA THR A 115 -1.28 -10.07 4.34
C THR A 115 -0.75 -10.03 2.91
N MET A 116 0.47 -9.52 2.70
CA MET A 116 1.10 -9.49 1.38
C MET A 116 1.29 -10.89 0.79
N TYR A 117 1.71 -11.87 1.59
CA TYR A 117 1.81 -13.27 1.15
C TYR A 117 0.44 -13.87 0.79
N GLY A 118 -0.62 -13.55 1.55
CA GLY A 118 -1.98 -13.96 1.23
C GLY A 118 -2.44 -13.43 -0.12
N ILE A 119 -2.25 -12.13 -0.36
CA ILE A 119 -2.58 -11.48 -1.64
C ILE A 119 -1.79 -12.09 -2.80
N GLN A 120 -0.49 -12.35 -2.61
CA GLN A 120 0.34 -12.97 -3.65
C GLN A 120 -0.16 -14.37 -4.02
N LEU A 121 -0.64 -15.14 -3.05
CA LEU A 121 -1.20 -16.47 -3.27
C LEU A 121 -2.52 -16.40 -4.06
N GLU A 122 -3.35 -15.41 -3.80
CA GLU A 122 -4.57 -15.15 -4.57
C GLU A 122 -4.26 -14.72 -6.02
N ILE A 123 -3.28 -13.84 -6.20
CA ILE A 123 -2.79 -13.45 -7.54
C ILE A 123 -2.34 -14.68 -8.32
N ASN A 124 -1.51 -15.55 -7.72
CA ASN A 124 -1.01 -16.74 -8.40
C ASN A 124 -2.14 -17.71 -8.80
N LYS A 125 -3.17 -17.86 -7.95
CA LYS A 125 -4.36 -18.66 -8.29
C LYS A 125 -5.12 -18.06 -9.47
N ALA A 126 -5.35 -16.75 -9.46
CA ALA A 126 -6.03 -16.05 -10.54
C ALA A 126 -5.25 -16.13 -11.86
N MET A 127 -3.93 -16.00 -11.82
CA MET A 127 -3.06 -16.17 -12.99
C MET A 127 -3.16 -17.58 -13.57
N LEU A 128 -3.13 -18.61 -12.73
CA LEU A 128 -3.27 -20.00 -13.20
C LEU A 128 -4.64 -20.26 -13.84
N GLN A 129 -5.71 -19.71 -13.26
CA GLN A 129 -7.04 -19.78 -13.85
C GLN A 129 -7.11 -19.06 -15.20
N LEU A 130 -6.47 -17.90 -15.31
CA LEU A 130 -6.41 -17.12 -16.55
C LEU A 130 -5.68 -17.90 -17.66
N ASP A 131 -4.54 -18.50 -17.34
CA ASP A 131 -3.78 -19.32 -18.30
C ASP A 131 -4.60 -20.53 -18.77
N HIS A 132 -5.28 -21.20 -17.85
CA HIS A 132 -6.17 -22.31 -18.21
C HIS A 132 -7.29 -21.86 -19.16
N VAL A 133 -7.97 -20.76 -18.87
CA VAL A 133 -9.04 -20.22 -19.73
C VAL A 133 -8.48 -19.84 -21.10
N LYS A 134 -7.30 -19.21 -21.14
CA LYS A 134 -6.63 -18.85 -22.40
C LYS A 134 -6.36 -20.08 -23.27
N ASP A 135 -5.91 -21.18 -22.67
CA ASP A 135 -5.66 -22.43 -23.40
C ASP A 135 -6.96 -23.06 -23.92
N VAL A 136 -8.01 -23.10 -23.09
CA VAL A 136 -9.33 -23.62 -23.49
C VAL A 136 -9.89 -22.81 -24.66
N LEU A 137 -9.85 -21.48 -24.59
CA LEU A 137 -10.33 -20.61 -25.66
C LEU A 137 -9.51 -20.78 -26.94
N SER A 138 -8.18 -20.89 -26.82
CA SER A 138 -7.30 -21.13 -27.96
C SER A 138 -7.62 -22.47 -28.65
N ASN A 139 -7.86 -23.53 -27.87
CA ASN A 139 -8.22 -24.84 -28.40
C ASN A 139 -9.63 -24.84 -29.00
N ALA A 140 -10.61 -24.20 -28.37
CA ALA A 140 -11.96 -24.05 -28.91
C ALA A 140 -11.95 -23.34 -30.27
N GLY A 141 -11.15 -22.28 -30.41
CA GLY A 141 -10.96 -21.59 -31.69
C GLY A 141 -10.41 -22.50 -32.79
N ARG A 142 -9.41 -23.34 -32.47
CA ARG A 142 -8.87 -24.35 -33.41
C ARG A 142 -9.94 -25.39 -33.78
N THR A 143 -10.65 -25.93 -32.81
CA THR A 143 -11.71 -26.93 -33.03
C THR A 143 -12.81 -26.37 -33.91
N LEU A 144 -13.28 -25.14 -33.66
CA LEU A 144 -14.29 -24.50 -34.51
C LEU A 144 -13.79 -24.30 -35.94
N CYS A 145 -12.50 -23.96 -36.12
CA CYS A 145 -11.91 -23.85 -37.45
C CYS A 145 -11.94 -25.19 -38.19
N VAL A 146 -11.49 -26.28 -37.55
CA VAL A 146 -11.45 -27.63 -38.14
C VAL A 146 -12.87 -28.16 -38.38
N MET A 147 -13.71 -28.18 -37.34
CA MET A 147 -15.05 -28.74 -37.41
C MET A 147 -15.97 -27.91 -38.34
N GLY A 148 -15.87 -26.58 -38.26
CA GLY A 148 -16.68 -25.68 -39.05
C GLY A 148 -16.28 -25.61 -40.52
N LYS A 149 -14.99 -25.46 -40.82
CA LYS A 149 -14.53 -25.28 -42.21
C LYS A 149 -14.29 -26.59 -42.96
N GLN A 150 -13.83 -27.65 -42.29
CA GLN A 150 -13.42 -28.89 -42.96
C GLN A 150 -14.47 -30.00 -42.78
N VAL A 151 -14.84 -30.29 -41.54
CA VAL A 151 -15.68 -31.47 -41.23
C VAL A 151 -17.14 -31.24 -41.62
N LYS A 152 -17.73 -30.08 -41.33
CA LYS A 152 -19.13 -29.79 -41.64
C LYS A 152 -19.44 -29.93 -43.15
N PRO A 153 -18.70 -29.30 -44.09
CA PRO A 153 -18.97 -29.48 -45.51
C PRO A 153 -18.87 -30.93 -45.96
N GLN A 154 -17.86 -31.66 -45.47
CA GLN A 154 -17.65 -33.06 -45.81
C GLN A 154 -18.80 -33.95 -45.32
N LEU A 155 -19.33 -33.71 -44.11
CA LEU A 155 -20.50 -34.42 -43.61
C LEU A 155 -21.78 -34.09 -44.39
N MET A 156 -21.97 -32.83 -44.79
CA MET A 156 -23.13 -32.48 -45.62
C MET A 156 -23.06 -33.18 -46.98
N GLN A 157 -21.88 -33.17 -47.62
CA GLN A 157 -21.68 -33.87 -48.89
C GLN A 157 -21.97 -35.37 -48.76
N ASN A 158 -21.44 -36.03 -47.72
CA ASN A 158 -21.71 -37.44 -47.47
C ASN A 158 -23.20 -37.73 -47.23
N LEU A 159 -23.94 -36.79 -46.60
CA LEU A 159 -25.37 -36.91 -46.38
C LEU A 159 -26.15 -36.78 -47.70
N ASP A 160 -25.80 -35.80 -48.53
CA ASP A 160 -26.40 -35.61 -49.86
C ASP A 160 -26.21 -36.86 -50.72
N ASP A 161 -25.01 -37.47 -50.69
CA ASP A 161 -24.71 -38.72 -51.39
C ASP A 161 -25.57 -39.90 -50.90
N LEU A 162 -25.84 -39.98 -49.59
CA LEU A 162 -26.71 -41.02 -49.02
C LEU A 162 -28.18 -40.81 -49.38
N ILE A 163 -28.66 -39.56 -49.36
CA ILE A 163 -30.03 -39.22 -49.77
C ILE A 163 -30.22 -39.57 -51.25
N ALA A 164 -29.27 -39.24 -52.12
CA ALA A 164 -29.31 -39.56 -53.53
C ALA A 164 -29.35 -41.09 -53.79
N LYS A 165 -28.69 -41.89 -52.94
CA LYS A 165 -28.76 -43.37 -53.02
C LYS A 165 -30.08 -43.93 -52.52
N ALA A 166 -30.69 -43.32 -51.50
CA ALA A 166 -31.92 -43.80 -50.87
C ALA A 166 -33.19 -43.39 -51.65
N GLN A 167 -33.17 -42.26 -52.36
CA GLN A 167 -34.28 -41.81 -53.21
C GLN A 167 -34.04 -42.17 -54.67
N PRO A 168 -34.70 -43.19 -55.23
CA PRO A 168 -34.65 -43.43 -56.68
C PRO A 168 -35.32 -42.26 -57.40
N GLN A 169 -34.57 -41.58 -58.27
CA GLN A 169 -35.15 -40.53 -59.10
C GLN A 169 -36.05 -41.16 -60.17
N LEU A 170 -37.29 -40.67 -60.27
CA LEU A 170 -38.17 -41.04 -61.36
C LEU A 170 -37.62 -40.44 -62.67
N PRO A 171 -37.65 -41.17 -63.81
CA PRO A 171 -36.97 -40.80 -65.05
C PRO A 171 -37.74 -39.73 -65.85
N PHE A 172 -38.26 -38.70 -65.19
CA PHE A 172 -39.09 -37.68 -65.86
C PHE A 172 -38.28 -36.52 -66.46
N ASN A 173 -36.95 -36.51 -66.33
CA ASN A 173 -36.08 -35.45 -66.87
C ASN A 173 -35.17 -35.92 -68.03
N ALA A 174 -35.54 -36.99 -68.74
CA ALA A 174 -34.87 -37.40 -69.97
C ALA A 174 -35.83 -37.28 -71.17
N GLY A 175 -36.05 -36.05 -71.65
CA GLY A 175 -36.74 -35.81 -72.92
C GLY A 175 -37.55 -34.52 -72.98
N GLU A 176 -36.88 -33.41 -73.31
CA GLU A 176 -37.14 -32.48 -74.44
C GLU A 176 -36.27 -31.22 -74.31
#